data_AF-A0A7C6C9S3-F1
#
_entry.id   AF-A0A7C6C9S3-F1
#
_cell.length_a   1.000
_cell.length_b   1.000
_cell.length_c   1.000
_cell.angle_alpha   90.00
_cell.angle_beta   90.00
_cell.angle_gamma   90.00
#
_symmetry.space_group_name_H-M   'P 1'
#
loop_
_entity.id
_entity.type
_entity.pdbx_description
1 polymer ?
#
loop_
_entity_poly.entity_id
_entity_poly.type
_entity_poly.pdbx_seq_one_letter_code
_entity_poly.pdbx_strand_id
1 'polypeptide(L)' 'MKFLLNKGQALIEYVLIISLITVIAIGIVTVFGGYLKDAITKSSCSLVDKEYVEGKSPGEARCEEKKNYWEE' A
#
# COMPACT_ATOMS: atom_id res chain seq x y z
N MET A 1 16.76 32.78 4.32
CA MET A 1 15.63 33.34 3.57
C MET A 1 14.78 34.14 4.54
N LYS A 2 14.57 35.44 4.30
CA LYS A 2 14.02 36.40 5.27
C LYS A 2 12.49 36.31 5.25
N PHE A 3 11.90 35.67 6.26
CA PHE A 3 10.44 35.52 6.36
C PHE A 3 9.84 36.77 7.02
N LEU A 4 9.17 37.59 6.21
CA LEU A 4 8.38 38.74 6.68
C LEU A 4 7.03 38.20 7.18
N LEU A 5 6.83 38.27 8.49
CA LEU A 5 5.66 37.77 9.22
C LEU A 5 4.38 38.51 8.81
N ASN A 6 3.73 38.06 7.73
CA ASN A 6 2.40 38.54 7.32
C ASN A 6 1.34 37.49 7.74
N LYS A 7 0.28 37.96 8.38
CA LYS A 7 -0.88 37.16 8.83
C LYS A 7 -1.42 36.33 7.65
N GLY A 8 -1.11 35.02 7.63
CA GLY A 8 -1.40 34.11 6.51
C GLY A 8 -0.31 33.08 6.26
N GLN A 9 0.91 33.36 6.71
CA GLN A 9 2.06 32.46 6.57
C GLN A 9 1.91 31.13 7.33
N ALA A 10 1.19 31.13 8.47
CA ALA A 10 0.95 29.91 9.23
C ALA A 10 0.18 28.85 8.41
N LEU A 11 -0.82 29.26 7.60
CA LEU A 11 -1.60 28.33 6.77
C LEU A 11 -0.74 27.69 5.67
N ILE A 12 0.14 28.48 5.05
CA ILE A 12 0.99 27.99 3.96
C ILE A 12 2.04 27.00 4.45
N GLU A 13 2.54 27.20 5.67
CA GLU A 13 3.48 26.28 6.31
C GLU A 13 2.86 24.91 6.57
N TYR A 14 1.63 24.85 7.10
CA TYR A 14 0.91 23.58 7.27
C TYR A 14 0.67 22.87 5.93
N VAL A 15 0.23 23.59 4.89
CA VAL A 15 -0.02 22.99 3.57
C VAL A 15 1.27 22.45 2.95
N LEU A 16 2.38 23.18 3.07
CA LEU A 16 3.69 22.71 2.58
C LEU A 16 4.14 21.44 3.29
N ILE A 17 4.02 21.38 4.63
CA ILE A 17 4.36 20.18 5.39
C ILE A 17 3.47 18.99 4.98
N ILE A 18 2.15 19.19 4.86
CA ILE A 18 1.22 18.14 4.43
C ILE A 18 1.59 17.65 3.03
N SER A 19 1.84 18.55 2.08
CA SER A 19 2.24 18.18 0.73
C SER A 19 3.51 17.33 0.72
N LEU A 20 4.51 17.70 1.54
CA LEU A 20 5.75 16.96 1.65
C LEU A 20 5.52 15.55 2.21
N ILE A 21 4.76 15.43 3.30
CA ILE A 21 4.42 14.15 3.92
C ILE A 21 3.64 13.27 2.93
N THR A 22 2.68 13.83 2.19
CA THR A 22 1.89 13.06 1.21
C THR A 22 2.76 12.46 0.11
N VAL A 23 3.70 13.23 -0.46
CA VAL A 23 4.64 12.74 -1.48
C VAL A 23 5.53 11.63 -0.91
N ILE A 24 6.04 11.80 0.31
CA ILE A 24 6.84 10.77 0.98
C ILE A 24 6.01 9.50 1.21
N ALA A 25 4.77 9.62 1.69
CA ALA A 25 3.88 8.49 1.93
C ALA A 25 3.58 7.72 0.64
N ILE A 26 3.26 8.43 -0.45
CA ILE A 26 3.04 7.82 -1.78
C ILE A 26 4.32 7.12 -2.25
N GLY A 27 5.50 7.72 -2.05
CA GLY A 27 6.78 7.10 -2.38
C GLY A 27 6.98 5.76 -1.65
N ILE A 28 6.73 5.73 -0.34
CA ILE A 28 6.81 4.50 0.47
C ILE A 28 5.82 3.46 -0.04
N VAL A 29 4.54 3.81 -0.22
CA VAL A 29 3.52 2.87 -0.71
C VAL A 29 3.85 2.36 -2.11
N THR A 30 4.50 3.16 -2.96
CA THR A 30 4.91 2.72 -4.30
C THR A 30 6.05 1.71 -4.23
N VAL A 31 7.03 1.92 -3.34
CA VAL A 31 8.17 1.01 -3.15
C VAL A 31 7.74 -0.29 -2.47
N PHE A 32 6.91 -0.20 -1.43
CA PHE A 32 6.45 -1.36 -0.65
C PHE A 32 5.10 -1.93 -1.12
N GLY A 33 4.54 -1.38 -2.19
CA GLY A 33 3.19 -1.70 -2.65
C GLY A 33 3.01 -3.17 -3.01
N GLY A 34 4.06 -3.81 -3.55
CA GLY A 34 4.05 -5.25 -3.83
C GLY A 34 3.89 -6.09 -2.57
N TYR A 35 4.66 -5.80 -1.52
CA TYR A 35 4.56 -6.50 -0.23
C TYR A 35 3.22 -6.27 0.47
N LEU A 36 2.71 -5.03 0.42
CA LEU A 36 1.38 -4.68 0.92
C LEU A 36 0.29 -5.47 0.18
N LYS A 37 0.38 -5.51 -1.15
CA LYS A 37 -0.56 -6.25 -1.99
C LYS A 37 -0.53 -7.74 -1.67
N ASP A 38 0.65 -8.34 -1.51
CA ASP A 38 0.77 -9.77 -1.17
C ASP A 38 0.22 -10.08 0.23
N ALA A 39 0.48 -9.22 1.21
CA ALA A 39 -0.09 -9.37 2.56
C ALA A 39 -1.61 -9.31 2.55
N ILE A 40 -2.19 -8.34 1.82
CA ILE A 40 -3.64 -8.23 1.64
C ILE A 40 -4.18 -9.45 0.90
N THR A 41 -3.50 -9.92 -0.15
CA THR A 41 -3.88 -11.14 -0.88
C THR A 41 -3.89 -12.35 0.05
N LYS A 42 -2.87 -12.53 0.90
CA LYS A 42 -2.81 -13.62 1.88
C LYS A 42 -4.00 -13.63 2.84
N SER A 43 -4.30 -12.47 3.43
CA SER A 43 -5.48 -12.32 4.27
C SER A 43 -6.76 -12.56 3.49
N SER A 44 -6.85 -12.07 2.25
CA SER A 44 -8.04 -12.21 1.41
C SER A 44 -8.29 -13.67 1.01
N CYS A 45 -7.27 -14.41 0.55
CA CYS A 45 -7.41 -15.83 0.18
C CYS A 45 -7.89 -16.67 1.36
N SER A 46 -7.37 -16.41 2.57
CA SER A 46 -7.79 -17.09 3.79
C SER A 46 -9.27 -16.83 4.15
N LEU A 47 -9.82 -15.69 3.77
CA LEU A 47 -11.23 -15.35 4.02
C LEU A 47 -12.18 -16.01 3.01
N VAL A 48 -11.74 -16.19 1.77
CA VAL A 48 -12.54 -16.81 0.70
C VAL A 48 -12.30 -18.31 0.52
N ASP A 49 -11.69 -18.96 1.53
CA ASP A 49 -11.32 -20.37 1.54
C ASP A 49 -10.47 -20.83 0.34
N LYS A 50 -9.63 -19.93 -0.19
CA LYS A 50 -8.71 -20.21 -1.29
C LYS A 50 -7.28 -20.41 -0.77
N GLU A 51 -6.47 -21.12 -1.54
CA GLU A 51 -5.06 -21.31 -1.22
C GLU A 51 -4.25 -20.09 -1.65
N TYR A 52 -3.44 -19.56 -0.73
CA TYR A 52 -2.51 -18.48 -1.04
C TYR A 52 -1.26 -19.05 -1.70
N VAL A 53 -0.95 -18.59 -2.91
CA VAL A 53 0.26 -18.94 -3.65
C VAL A 53 1.16 -17.72 -3.73
N GLU A 54 2.38 -17.86 -3.22
CA GLU A 54 3.39 -16.81 -3.26
C GLU A 54 3.92 -16.63 -4.68
N GLY A 55 3.95 -15.38 -5.15
CA GLY A 55 4.49 -15.03 -6.47
C GLY A 55 6.02 -14.99 -6.48
N LYS A 56 6.62 -14.96 -7.67
CA LYS A 56 8.09 -14.92 -7.83
C LYS A 56 8.68 -13.58 -7.38
N SER A 57 7.89 -12.51 -7.40
CA SER A 57 8.27 -11.17 -6.97
C SER A 57 7.16 -10.52 -6.13
N PRO A 58 7.49 -9.48 -5.32
CA PRO A 58 6.51 -8.78 -4.50
C PRO A 58 5.37 -8.19 -5.35
N GLY A 59 4.13 -8.49 -4.99
CA GLY A 59 2.91 -8.03 -5.67
C GLY A 59 2.31 -9.02 -6.66
N GLU A 60 2.93 -10.19 -6.82
CA GLU A 60 2.50 -11.26 -7.72
C GLU A 60 1.77 -12.40 -7.02
N ALA A 61 1.56 -12.33 -5.70
CA ALA A 61 0.83 -13.38 -5.01
C ALA A 61 -0.61 -13.53 -5.53
N ARG A 62 -1.11 -14.77 -5.54
CA ARG A 62 -2.43 -15.11 -6.06
C ARG A 62 -3.20 -16.00 -5.10
N CYS A 63 -4.51 -16.01 -5.26
CA CYS A 63 -5.38 -17.01 -4.67
C CYS A 63 -5.69 -18.05 -5.74
N GLU A 64 -5.43 -19.32 -5.45
CA GLU A 64 -5.88 -20.44 -6.26
C GLU A 64 -7.01 -21.19 -5.56
N GLU A 65 -7.91 -21.79 -6.34
CA GLU A 65 -8.93 -22.68 -5.79
C GLU A 65 -8.22 -23.84 -5.08
N LYS A 66 -8.66 -24.17 -3.87
CA LYS A 66 -8.20 -25.42 -3.24
C LYS A 66 -8.65 -26.56 -4.14
N LYS A 67 -7.72 -27.30 -4.73
CA LYS A 67 -8.04 -28.53 -5.46
C LYS A 67 -8.62 -29.53 -4.46
N ASN A 68 -9.95 -29.52 -4.33
CA ASN A 68 -10.66 -30.58 -3.65
C ASN A 68 -10.45 -31.85 -4.48
N TYR A 69 -9.76 -32.83 -3.92
CA TYR A 69 -9.51 -34.15 -4.51
C TYR A 69 -10.79 -35.00 -4.72
N TRP A 70 -11.97 -34.38 -4.74
CA TRP A 70 -13.29 -35.02 -4.80
C TRP A 70 -14.11 -34.61 -6.04
N GLU A 71 -13.55 -33.84 -6.97
CA GLU A 71 -14.18 -33.52 -8.26
C GLU A 71 -13.31 -34.05 -9.41
N GLU A 72 -13.61 -35.28 -9.82
CA GLU A 72 -13.23 -35.89 -11.11
C GLU A 72 -14.35 -35.72 -12.13
#